data_AF-Q2MJ56-F1
#
_entry.id   AF-Q2MJ56-F1
#
_cell.length_a   1.000
_cell.length_b   1.000
_cell.length_c   1.000
_cell.angle_alpha   90.00
_cell.angle_beta   90.00
_cell.angle_gamma   90.00
#
_symmetry.space_group_name_H-M   'P 1'
#
loop_
_entity.id
_entity.type
_entity.pdbx_description
1 polymer ?
#
loop_
_entity_poly.entity_id
_entity_poly.type
_entity_poly.pdbx_seq_one_letter_code
_entity_poly.pdbx_strand_id
1 'polypeptide(L)'
;VNITFFPQHFLGLAGMPRRYSDYPDAYTTWNIVSTIGSTISFIGVLFFLFIIWESVIAHRTVIYPIQLNSSIEWYQNLPPAEHSYSELPLLTNF
;
A
#
# COMPACT_ATOMS: atom_id res chain seq x y z
N VAL A 1 -3.47 9.49 2.22
CA VAL A 1 -4.54 9.15 1.26
C VAL A 1 -5.88 9.83 1.56
N ASN A 2 -6.51 9.64 2.73
CA ASN A 2 -7.83 10.29 2.94
C ASN A 2 -7.73 11.82 2.99
N ILE A 3 -6.71 12.36 3.70
CA ILE A 3 -6.46 13.81 3.78
C ILE A 3 -6.10 14.42 2.41
N THR A 4 -5.55 13.63 1.47
CA THR A 4 -5.30 14.12 0.09
C THR A 4 -6.57 14.25 -0.71
N PHE A 5 -7.40 13.20 -0.72
CA PHE A 5 -8.51 13.08 -1.67
C PHE A 5 -9.85 13.57 -1.14
N PHE A 6 -10.03 13.62 0.18
CA PHE A 6 -11.28 14.12 0.76
C PHE A 6 -11.53 15.61 0.46
N PRO A 7 -10.55 16.53 0.61
CA PRO A 7 -10.68 17.92 0.13
C PRO A 7 -11.02 18.05 -1.36
N GLN A 8 -10.53 17.13 -2.19
CA GLN A 8 -10.73 17.16 -3.64
C GLN A 8 -12.20 16.92 -4.03
N HIS A 9 -12.97 16.21 -3.21
CA HIS A 9 -14.42 16.08 -3.40
C HIS A 9 -15.12 17.43 -3.27
N PHE A 10 -14.79 18.21 -2.24
CA PHE A 10 -15.37 19.54 -2.03
C PHE A 10 -14.91 20.54 -3.10
N LEU A 11 -13.64 20.49 -3.51
CA LEU A 11 -13.12 21.30 -4.61
C LEU A 11 -13.83 20.99 -5.94
N GLY A 12 -14.08 19.71 -6.23
CA GLY A 12 -14.83 19.29 -7.41
C GLY A 12 -16.28 19.79 -7.40
N LEU A 13 -16.96 19.70 -6.25
CA LEU A 13 -18.32 20.23 -6.08
C LEU A 13 -18.38 21.76 -6.20
N ALA A 14 -17.32 22.46 -5.76
CA ALA A 14 -17.22 23.91 -5.89
C ALA A 14 -16.90 24.37 -7.33
N GLY A 15 -16.68 23.43 -8.27
CA GLY A 15 -16.48 23.73 -9.69
C GLY A 15 -15.02 23.89 -10.10
N MET A 16 -14.05 23.43 -9.30
CA MET A 16 -12.64 23.37 -9.70
C MET A 16 -12.45 22.23 -10.73
N PRO A 17 -12.17 22.52 -12.02
CA PRO A 17 -12.00 21.49 -13.01
C PRO A 17 -10.59 20.89 -12.92
N ARG A 18 -10.42 19.67 -13.44
CA ARG A 18 -9.11 19.00 -13.43
C ARG A 18 -8.13 19.70 -14.39
N ARG A 19 -6.84 19.63 -14.06
CA ARG A 19 -5.69 20.07 -14.90
C ARG A 19 -5.47 21.58 -15.01
N TYR A 20 -5.87 22.35 -14.00
CA TYR A 20 -5.55 23.77 -13.92
C TYR A 20 -4.33 23.99 -13.03
N SER A 21 -3.37 24.77 -13.53
CA SER A 21 -2.18 25.21 -12.78
C SER A 21 -2.57 26.26 -11.74
N ASP A 22 -3.42 27.20 -12.16
CA ASP A 22 -3.80 28.37 -11.38
C ASP A 22 -5.28 28.31 -11.02
N TYR A 23 -5.60 28.80 -9.83
CA TYR A 23 -6.93 28.73 -9.28
C TYR A 23 -7.20 29.94 -8.35
N PRO A 24 -8.47 30.38 -8.21
CA PRO A 24 -8.83 31.47 -7.31
C PRO A 24 -8.45 31.22 -5.85
N ASP A 25 -8.20 32.30 -5.10
CA ASP A 25 -7.80 32.25 -3.69
C ASP A 25 -8.77 31.47 -2.79
N ALA A 26 -10.05 31.39 -3.17
CA ALA A 26 -11.07 30.62 -2.45
C ALA A 26 -10.76 29.12 -2.33
N TYR A 27 -9.96 28.55 -3.24
CA TYR A 27 -9.59 27.12 -3.24
C TYR A 27 -8.26 26.83 -2.51
N THR A 28 -7.54 27.86 -2.08
CA THR A 28 -6.21 27.72 -1.47
C THR A 28 -6.23 26.86 -0.22
N THR A 29 -7.22 27.04 0.65
CA THR A 29 -7.35 26.31 1.92
C THR A 29 -7.44 24.80 1.70
N TRP A 30 -8.33 24.36 0.82
CA TRP A 30 -8.52 22.94 0.50
C TRP A 30 -7.32 22.34 -0.25
N ASN A 31 -6.68 23.13 -1.12
CA ASN A 31 -5.47 22.70 -1.80
C ASN A 31 -4.30 22.53 -0.82
N ILE A 32 -4.13 23.40 0.18
CA ILE A 32 -3.11 23.26 1.23
C ILE A 32 -3.34 22.00 2.06
N VAL A 33 -4.58 21.71 2.45
CA VAL A 33 -4.89 20.46 3.18
C VAL A 33 -4.55 19.24 2.32
N SER A 34 -4.91 19.28 1.03
CA SER A 34 -4.60 18.21 0.08
C SER A 34 -3.09 18.00 -0.10
N THR A 35 -2.29 19.07 -0.15
CA THR A 35 -0.82 18.97 -0.27
C THR A 35 -0.18 18.44 1.01
N ILE A 36 -0.65 18.82 2.19
CA ILE A 36 -0.18 18.22 3.45
C ILE A 36 -0.46 16.71 3.47
N GLY A 37 -1.64 16.28 3.01
CA GLY A 37 -1.92 14.86 2.89
C GLY A 37 -0.96 14.12 1.96
N SER A 38 -0.48 14.78 0.89
CA SER A 38 0.29 14.13 -0.17
C SER A 38 1.73 13.98 0.25
N THR A 39 2.29 14.98 0.96
CA THR A 39 3.62 14.89 1.57
C THR A 39 3.67 13.78 2.63
N ILE A 40 2.64 13.64 3.47
CA ILE A 40 2.55 12.52 4.43
C ILE A 40 2.55 11.17 3.71
N SER A 41 1.80 11.05 2.61
CA SER A 41 1.74 9.80 1.83
C SER A 41 3.09 9.49 1.16
N PHE A 42 3.79 10.52 0.69
CA PHE A 42 5.15 10.40 0.13
C PHE A 42 6.15 9.90 1.17
N ILE A 43 6.14 10.46 2.39
CA ILE A 43 6.96 9.98 3.51
C ILE A 43 6.65 8.52 3.83
N GLY A 44 5.37 8.12 3.78
CA GLY A 44 4.96 6.73 3.97
C GLY A 44 5.60 5.76 2.97
N VAL A 45 5.69 6.15 1.68
CA VAL A 45 6.36 5.34 0.66
C VAL A 45 7.87 5.25 0.91
N LEU A 46 8.52 6.35 1.29
CA LEU A 46 9.94 6.32 1.66
C LEU A 46 10.21 5.39 2.85
N PHE A 47 9.34 5.43 3.86
CA PHE A 47 9.43 4.54 5.01
C PHE A 47 9.21 3.07 4.64
N PHE A 48 8.25 2.79 3.75
CA PHE A 48 8.03 1.45 3.23
C PHE A 48 9.26 0.88 2.51
N LEU A 49 9.91 1.69 1.66
CA LEU A 49 11.15 1.28 1.00
C LEU A 49 12.27 1.00 2.01
N PHE A 50 12.36 1.82 3.07
CA PHE A 50 13.33 1.61 4.13
C PHE A 50 13.09 0.30 4.90
N ILE A 51 11.83 -0.04 5.21
CA ILE A 51 11.50 -1.31 5.88
C ILE A 51 11.91 -2.51 5.02
N ILE A 52 11.63 -2.48 3.71
CA ILE A 52 12.05 -3.57 2.80
C ILE A 52 13.57 -3.68 2.78
N TRP A 53 14.26 -2.56 2.58
CA TRP A 53 15.71 -2.51 2.51
C TRP A 53 16.36 -3.06 3.79
N GLU A 54 15.89 -2.63 4.95
CA GLU A 54 16.37 -3.12 6.25
C GLU A 54 16.12 -4.62 6.42
N SER A 55 14.92 -5.09 6.07
CA SER A 55 14.54 -6.50 6.18
C SER A 55 15.45 -7.42 5.35
N VAL A 56 15.82 -6.98 4.14
CA VAL A 56 16.72 -7.74 3.24
C VAL A 56 18.14 -7.80 3.79
N ILE A 57 18.68 -6.69 4.31
CA ILE A 57 20.04 -6.65 4.88
C ILE A 57 20.13 -7.48 6.16
N ALA A 58 19.12 -7.38 7.02
CA ALA A 58 19.09 -8.09 8.30
C ALA A 58 18.68 -9.58 8.16
N HIS A 59 18.33 -10.05 6.96
CA HIS A 59 17.84 -11.41 6.67
C HIS A 59 16.79 -11.88 7.71
N ARG A 60 15.79 -11.03 8.00
CA ARG A 60 14.78 -11.32 9.03
C ARG A 60 13.96 -12.56 8.65
N THR A 61 14.11 -13.64 9.42
CA THR A 61 13.31 -14.87 9.26
C THR A 61 11.93 -14.71 9.87
N VAL A 62 10.91 -15.32 9.25
CA VAL A 62 9.54 -15.34 9.78
C VAL A 62 9.45 -16.34 10.93
N ILE A 63 9.03 -15.89 12.11
CA ILE A 63 8.91 -16.75 13.30
C ILE A 63 7.52 -17.42 13.37
N TYR A 64 6.46 -16.68 13.03
CA TYR A 64 5.09 -17.19 12.99
C TYR A 64 4.33 -16.59 11.80
N PRO A 65 3.67 -17.40 10.94
CA PRO A 65 2.78 -16.88 9.91
C PRO A 65 1.48 -16.37 10.54
N ILE A 66 1.00 -15.21 10.06
CA ILE A 66 -0.29 -14.62 10.48
C ILE A 66 -1.44 -15.04 9.56
N GLN A 67 -1.16 -15.83 8.50
CA GLN A 67 -2.16 -16.17 7.49
C GLN A 67 -3.11 -17.27 7.96
N LEU A 68 -4.32 -17.26 7.39
CA LEU A 68 -5.25 -18.38 7.50
C LEU A 68 -4.83 -19.47 6.51
N ASN A 69 -4.96 -20.75 6.90
CA ASN A 69 -4.64 -21.91 6.06
C ASN A 69 -5.67 -22.17 4.94
N SER A 70 -6.14 -21.11 4.26
CA SER A 70 -7.15 -21.21 3.22
C SER A 70 -6.59 -21.65 1.87
N SER A 71 -5.35 -21.30 1.56
CA SER A 71 -4.66 -21.66 0.32
C SER A 71 -3.46 -22.56 0.61
N ILE A 72 -3.09 -23.39 -0.37
CA ILE A 72 -2.03 -24.38 -0.22
C ILE A 72 -0.63 -23.78 -0.09
N GLU A 73 -0.44 -22.55 -0.58
CA GLU A 73 0.82 -21.81 -0.47
C GLU A 73 1.25 -21.58 0.99
N TRP A 74 0.29 -21.46 1.92
CA TRP A 74 0.59 -21.22 3.34
C TRP A 74 1.06 -22.46 4.10
N TYR A 75 1.07 -23.63 3.46
CA TYR A 75 1.66 -24.86 4.01
C TYR A 75 3.15 -25.02 3.67
N GLN A 76 3.73 -24.12 2.86
CA GLN A 76 5.14 -24.18 2.47
C GLN A 76 6.08 -23.64 3.55
N ASN A 77 7.34 -24.08 3.48
CA ASN A 77 8.42 -23.51 4.29
C ASN A 77 8.74 -22.08 3.84
N LEU A 78 9.34 -21.30 4.74
CA LEU A 78 9.79 -19.93 4.48
C LEU A 78 11.33 -19.87 4.62
N PRO A 79 12.12 -19.82 3.53
CA PRO A 79 11.72 -19.79 2.12
C PRO A 79 11.31 -21.17 1.56
N PRO A 80 10.48 -21.21 0.50
CA PRO A 80 10.12 -22.45 -0.16
C PRO A 80 11.33 -23.05 -0.89
N ALA A 81 11.34 -24.37 -1.04
CA ALA A 81 12.31 -25.04 -1.88
C ALA A 81 11.99 -24.83 -3.38
N GLU A 82 13.03 -24.91 -4.23
CA GLU A 82 12.90 -24.85 -5.71
C GLU A 82 11.86 -25.84 -6.24
N HIS A 83 11.85 -27.06 -5.68
CA HIS A 83 10.80 -28.05 -5.88
C HIS A 83 9.96 -28.16 -4.61
N SER A 84 8.86 -27.40 -4.56
CA SER A 84 8.06 -27.22 -3.34
C SER A 84 7.18 -28.42 -2.98
N TYR A 85 6.87 -29.30 -3.94
CA TYR A 85 6.12 -30.53 -3.70
C TYR A 85 6.80 -31.70 -4.42
N SER A 86 6.81 -32.87 -3.78
CA SER A 86 7.18 -34.12 -4.44
C SER A 86 6.10 -34.62 -5.40
N GLU A 87 4.84 -34.34 -5.09
CA GLU A 87 3.65 -34.78 -5.83
C GLU A 87 2.60 -33.67 -5.85
N LEU A 88 1.74 -33.65 -6.87
CA LEU A 88 0.67 -32.64 -6.97
C LEU A 88 -0.36 -32.86 -5.85
N PRO A 89 -0.63 -31.86 -5.01
CA PRO A 89 -1.60 -32.00 -3.93
C PRO A 89 -3.04 -32.05 -4.47
N LEU A 90 -3.83 -32.98 -3.95
CA LEU A 90 -5.25 -33.10 -4.25
C LEU A 90 -6.05 -32.05 -3.46
N LEU A 91 -6.76 -31.16 -4.16
CA LEU A 91 -7.68 -30.21 -3.56
C LEU A 91 -9.10 -30.81 -3.52
N THR A 92 -9.64 -31.04 -2.32
CA THR A 92 -10.93 -31.72 -2.13
C THR A 92 -12.10 -30.82 -1.77
N ASN A 93 -11.84 -29.56 -1.38
CA ASN A 93 -12.88 -28.58 -1.05
C ASN A 93 -12.70 -27.33 -1.93
N PHE A 94 -13.75 -26.98 -2.67
CA PHE A 94 -13.92 -25.69 -3.37
C PHE A 94 -14.85 -24.79 -2.57
#